data_AF-A0A917PM38-F1
#
_entry.id   AF-A0A917PM38-F1
#
_cell.length_a   1.000
_cell.length_b   1.000
_cell.length_c   1.000
_cell.angle_alpha   90.00
_cell.angle_beta   90.00
_cell.angle_gamma   90.00
#
_symmetry.space_group_name_H-M   'P 1'
#
loop_
_entity.id
_entity.type
_entity.pdbx_description
1 polymer ?
#
loop_
_entity_poly.entity_id
_entity_poly.type
_entity_poly.pdbx_seq_one_letter_code
_entity_poly.pdbx_strand_id
1 'polypeptide(L)'
;MNETDVIQMLRHYRHDLMNHLQIVQGYLSMGKIEEAQKKLRNYTEELQEERKLVNLDAPRFALYILQFYFLHTNFRLTYHIRTVAENLQSVDELLAEQCEKIMERIVMSSDAMQLYELDILLYDADQDMIEVDFTLNGKIPDVQAFTKSIENIVGDVTIQHQDNEVKCRVRIP
;
A
#
# COMPACT_ATOMS: atom_id res chain seq x y z
N MET A 1 9.11 13.65 9.02
CA MET A 1 10.17 13.66 8.01
C MET A 1 10.84 15.02 7.98
N ASN A 2 12.16 15.04 7.80
CA ASN A 2 12.90 16.26 7.48
C ASN A 2 12.97 16.45 5.95
N GLU A 3 13.49 17.58 5.48
CA GLU A 3 13.61 17.90 4.04
C GLU A 3 14.53 16.93 3.29
N THR A 4 15.55 16.38 3.95
CA THR A 4 16.49 15.43 3.35
C THR A 4 15.80 14.10 3.05
N ASP A 5 14.93 13.64 3.96
CA ASP A 5 14.12 12.43 3.78
C ASP A 5 13.19 12.58 2.56
N VAL A 6 12.55 13.75 2.42
CA VAL A 6 11.69 14.08 1.27
C VAL A 6 12.47 14.01 -0.05
N ILE A 7 13.65 14.61 -0.09
CA ILE A 7 14.49 14.60 -1.30
C ILE A 7 14.94 13.17 -1.65
N GLN A 8 15.26 12.36 -0.66
CA GLN A 8 15.63 10.96 -0.88
C GLN A 8 14.45 10.15 -1.42
N MET A 9 13.26 10.31 -0.84
CA MET A 9 12.02 9.69 -1.33
C MET A 9 11.74 10.06 -2.79
N LEU A 10 11.82 11.35 -3.14
CA LEU A 10 11.64 11.82 -4.52
C LEU A 10 12.69 11.25 -5.49
N ARG A 11 13.93 11.03 -5.03
CA ARG A 11 14.97 10.41 -5.85
C ARG A 11 14.62 8.96 -6.19
N HIS A 12 14.16 8.19 -5.21
CA HIS A 12 13.71 6.81 -5.42
C HIS A 12 12.51 6.76 -6.37
N TYR A 13 11.50 7.60 -6.14
CA TYR A 13 10.35 7.70 -7.03
C TYR A 13 10.76 7.98 -8.49
N ARG A 14 11.67 8.93 -8.71
CA ARG A 14 12.18 9.25 -10.05
C ARG A 14 12.98 8.10 -10.68
N HIS A 15 13.72 7.35 -9.88
CA HIS A 15 14.45 6.17 -10.34
C HIS A 15 13.47 5.08 -10.82
N ASP A 16 12.41 4.83 -10.06
CA ASP A 16 11.42 3.81 -10.39
C ASP A 16 10.62 4.19 -11.64
N LEU A 17 10.18 5.45 -11.74
CA LEU A 17 9.62 6.01 -12.97
C LEU A 17 10.54 5.77 -14.18
N MET A 18 11.84 6.03 -14.04
CA MET A 18 12.80 5.80 -15.11
C MET A 18 12.88 4.32 -15.50
N ASN A 19 12.82 3.40 -14.53
CA ASN A 19 12.81 1.97 -14.80
C ASN A 19 11.57 1.54 -15.59
N HIS A 20 10.37 2.05 -15.23
CA HIS A 20 9.16 1.76 -15.99
C HIS A 20 9.28 2.25 -17.44
N LEU A 21 9.81 3.46 -17.66
CA LEU A 21 10.04 4.01 -19.00
C LEU A 21 11.09 3.20 -19.79
N GLN A 22 12.18 2.77 -19.14
CA GLN A 22 13.20 1.93 -19.75
C GLN A 22 12.64 0.57 -20.17
N ILE A 23 11.79 -0.06 -19.36
CA ILE A 23 11.12 -1.33 -19.71
C ILE A 23 10.25 -1.14 -20.96
N VAL A 24 9.43 -0.07 -21.00
CA VAL A 24 8.59 0.25 -22.16
C VAL A 24 9.46 0.46 -23.40
N GLN A 25 10.51 1.28 -23.29
CA GLN A 25 11.45 1.53 -24.38
C GLN A 25 12.17 0.25 -24.85
N GLY A 26 12.53 -0.63 -23.92
CA GLY A 26 13.14 -1.92 -24.19
C GLY A 26 12.24 -2.80 -25.05
N TYR A 27 10.95 -2.95 -24.69
CA TYR A 27 9.99 -3.70 -25.50
C TYR A 27 9.78 -3.08 -26.89
N LEU A 28 9.68 -1.74 -26.98
CA LEU A 28 9.56 -1.04 -28.26
C LEU A 28 10.78 -1.28 -29.16
N SER A 29 12.00 -1.26 -28.61
CA SER A 29 13.24 -1.51 -29.36
C SER A 29 13.31 -2.93 -29.96
N MET A 30 12.62 -3.89 -29.33
CA MET A 30 12.50 -5.27 -29.79
C MET A 30 11.31 -5.50 -30.74
N GLY A 31 10.57 -4.45 -31.11
CA GLY A 31 9.33 -4.56 -31.91
C GLY A 31 8.15 -5.19 -31.16
N LYS A 32 8.24 -5.38 -29.84
CA LYS A 32 7.20 -5.99 -29.00
C LYS A 32 6.18 -4.95 -28.54
N ILE A 33 5.41 -4.42 -29.50
CA ILE A 33 4.50 -3.29 -29.28
C ILE A 33 3.41 -3.64 -28.25
N GLU A 34 2.82 -4.84 -28.32
CA GLU A 34 1.75 -5.25 -27.40
C GLU A 34 2.23 -5.28 -25.93
N GLU A 35 3.43 -5.81 -25.68
CA GLU A 35 4.04 -5.84 -24.35
C GLU A 35 4.37 -4.44 -23.85
N ALA A 36 4.91 -3.57 -24.70
CA ALA A 36 5.17 -2.18 -24.37
C ALA A 36 3.87 -1.45 -23.97
N GLN A 37 2.80 -1.63 -24.74
CA GLN A 37 1.49 -1.05 -24.44
C GLN A 37 0.90 -1.60 -23.15
N LYS A 38 1.05 -2.91 -22.89
CA LYS A 38 0.62 -3.52 -21.62
C LYS A 38 1.35 -2.91 -20.43
N LYS A 39 2.68 -2.79 -20.50
CA LYS A 39 3.48 -2.17 -19.42
C LYS A 39 3.12 -0.70 -19.20
N LEU A 40 2.90 0.05 -20.27
CA LEU A 40 2.47 1.45 -20.16
C LEU A 40 1.08 1.58 -19.52
N ARG A 41 0.11 0.74 -19.93
CA ARG A 41 -1.23 0.75 -19.33
C ARG A 41 -1.20 0.44 -17.84
N ASN A 42 -0.52 -0.64 -17.44
CA ASN A 42 -0.38 -1.01 -16.04
C ASN A 42 0.20 0.14 -15.20
N TYR A 43 1.28 0.76 -15.68
CA TYR A 43 1.88 1.89 -14.95
C TYR A 43 0.99 3.14 -14.94
N THR A 44 0.22 3.36 -16.00
CA THR A 44 -0.79 4.45 -16.03
C THR A 44 -1.90 4.20 -15.00
N GLU A 45 -2.33 2.96 -14.82
CA GLU A 45 -3.31 2.57 -13.80
C GLU A 45 -2.77 2.80 -12.38
N GLU A 46 -1.50 2.45 -12.12
CA GLU A 46 -0.82 2.75 -10.85
C GLU A 46 -0.80 4.26 -10.56
N LEU A 47 -0.43 5.09 -11.55
CA LEU A 47 -0.46 6.56 -11.41
C LEU A 47 -1.87 7.13 -11.22
N GLN A 48 -2.91 6.46 -11.73
CA GLN A 48 -4.29 6.85 -11.47
C GLN A 48 -4.72 6.56 -10.04
N GLU A 49 -4.31 5.43 -9.46
CA GLU A 49 -4.54 5.12 -8.05
C GLU A 49 -3.77 6.09 -7.15
N GLU A 50 -2.52 6.41 -7.48
CA GLU A 50 -1.72 7.44 -6.78
C GLU A 50 -2.41 8.80 -6.80
N ARG A 51 -2.94 9.21 -7.96
CA ARG A 51 -3.71 10.45 -8.06
C ARG A 51 -4.94 10.42 -7.15
N LYS A 52 -5.66 9.31 -7.04
CA LYS A 52 -6.81 9.22 -6.13
C LYS A 52 -6.36 9.38 -4.69
N LEU A 53 -5.31 8.66 -4.29
CA LEU A 53 -4.74 8.70 -2.93
C LEU A 53 -4.37 10.13 -2.52
N VAL A 54 -3.65 10.87 -3.37
CA VAL A 54 -3.21 12.24 -3.06
C VAL A 54 -4.37 13.24 -2.99
N ASN A 55 -5.50 12.95 -3.65
CA ASN A 55 -6.68 13.82 -3.66
C ASN A 55 -7.70 13.50 -2.56
N LEU A 56 -7.40 12.63 -1.60
CA LEU A 56 -8.31 12.28 -0.48
C LEU A 56 -8.39 13.37 0.62
N ASP A 57 -7.63 14.45 0.53
CA ASP A 57 -7.46 15.45 1.61
C ASP A 57 -7.00 14.82 2.95
N ALA A 58 -6.24 13.71 2.85
CA ALA A 58 -5.60 13.02 3.98
C ALA A 58 -4.07 12.96 3.78
N PRO A 59 -3.36 14.09 3.94
CA PRO A 59 -1.94 14.20 3.61
C PRO A 59 -1.03 13.28 4.45
N ARG A 60 -1.32 13.02 5.73
CA ARG A 60 -0.49 12.12 6.55
C ARG A 60 -0.61 10.69 6.04
N PHE A 61 -1.83 10.21 5.81
CA PHE A 61 -2.11 8.89 5.26
C PHE A 61 -1.50 8.73 3.86
N ALA A 62 -1.73 9.70 2.96
CA ALA A 62 -1.17 9.66 1.61
C ALA A 62 0.37 9.60 1.64
N LEU A 63 1.01 10.43 2.48
CA LEU A 63 2.46 10.39 2.65
C LEU A 63 2.93 9.03 3.17
N TYR A 64 2.22 8.46 4.15
CA TYR A 64 2.54 7.15 4.73
C TYR A 64 2.51 6.02 3.68
N ILE A 65 1.50 6.00 2.81
CA ILE A 65 1.39 5.01 1.74
C ILE A 65 2.49 5.22 0.69
N LEU A 66 2.78 6.46 0.29
CA LEU A 66 3.81 6.74 -0.71
C LEU A 66 5.23 6.42 -0.23
N GLN A 67 5.53 6.65 1.05
CA GLN A 67 6.86 6.34 1.62
C GLN A 67 7.09 4.84 1.81
N PHE A 68 6.03 4.02 1.76
CA PHE A 68 6.09 2.59 2.04
C PHE A 68 7.18 1.86 1.25
N TYR A 69 7.28 2.14 -0.06
CA TYR A 69 8.29 1.53 -0.93
C TYR A 69 9.73 1.76 -0.46
N PHE A 70 10.00 2.89 0.20
CA PHE A 70 11.33 3.19 0.73
C PHE A 70 11.57 2.53 2.10
N LEU A 71 10.53 2.41 2.93
CA LEU A 71 10.63 1.86 4.27
C LEU A 71 10.78 0.34 4.30
N HIS A 72 10.18 -0.36 3.32
CA HIS A 72 10.00 -1.81 3.37
C HIS A 72 10.47 -2.50 2.09
N THR A 73 11.78 -2.70 1.96
CA THR A 73 12.40 -3.22 0.72
C THR A 73 11.97 -4.64 0.32
N ASN A 74 11.46 -5.44 1.26
CA ASN A 74 10.99 -6.81 1.03
C ASN A 74 9.46 -6.91 0.83
N PHE A 75 8.76 -5.78 0.74
CA PHE A 75 7.33 -5.73 0.47
C PHE A 75 7.05 -5.04 -0.88
N ARG A 76 6.12 -5.62 -1.64
CA ARG A 76 5.53 -5.01 -2.84
C ARG A 76 4.13 -4.56 -2.46
N LEU A 77 3.97 -3.25 -2.30
CA LEU A 77 2.65 -2.67 -2.05
C LEU A 77 1.93 -2.43 -3.36
N THR A 78 0.65 -2.78 -3.40
CA THR A 78 -0.35 -2.26 -4.34
C THR A 78 -1.45 -1.63 -3.51
N TYR A 79 -2.03 -0.53 -3.98
CA TYR A 79 -3.17 0.07 -3.31
C TYR A 79 -4.28 0.46 -4.28
N HIS A 80 -5.51 0.41 -3.77
CA HIS A 80 -6.72 0.72 -4.52
C HIS A 80 -7.61 1.63 -3.71
N ILE A 81 -7.93 2.79 -4.29
CA ILE A 81 -8.80 3.80 -3.68
C ILE A 81 -10.18 3.68 -4.32
N ARG A 82 -11.16 3.24 -3.53
CA ARG A 82 -12.55 2.94 -3.92
C ARG A 82 -13.54 3.63 -2.97
N THR A 83 -13.18 4.82 -2.51
CA THR A 83 -14.07 5.72 -1.77
C THR A 83 -14.59 6.83 -2.70
N VAL A 84 -15.81 7.30 -2.46
CA VAL A 84 -16.37 8.52 -3.06
C VAL A 84 -16.05 9.76 -2.23
N ALA A 85 -15.54 9.61 -1.01
CA ALA A 85 -15.16 10.71 -0.14
C ALA A 85 -13.85 11.34 -0.65
N GLU A 86 -13.94 12.62 -1.04
CA GLU A 86 -12.79 13.42 -1.47
C GLU A 86 -12.16 14.19 -0.30
N ASN A 87 -12.80 14.19 0.88
CA ASN A 87 -12.27 14.84 2.08
C ASN A 87 -12.27 13.88 3.27
N LEU A 88 -11.07 13.38 3.59
CA LEU A 88 -10.79 12.51 4.72
C LEU A 88 -9.97 13.23 5.81
N GLN A 89 -9.97 14.56 5.81
CA GLN A 89 -9.14 15.35 6.71
C GLN A 89 -9.44 15.07 8.19
N SER A 90 -10.71 14.83 8.54
CA SER A 90 -11.14 14.53 9.91
C SER A 90 -10.59 13.20 10.44
N VAL A 91 -10.20 12.30 9.54
CA VAL A 91 -9.77 10.93 9.84
C VAL A 91 -8.34 10.63 9.40
N ASP A 92 -7.65 11.59 8.78
CA ASP A 92 -6.28 11.46 8.24
C ASP A 92 -5.30 10.90 9.28
N GLU A 93 -5.29 11.50 10.47
CA GLU A 93 -4.42 11.10 11.58
C GLU A 93 -4.70 9.66 12.02
N LEU A 94 -5.98 9.30 12.14
CA LEU A 94 -6.41 7.97 12.55
C LEU A 94 -6.11 6.92 11.47
N LEU A 95 -6.34 7.24 10.20
CA LEU A 95 -5.97 6.39 9.05
C LEU A 95 -4.49 6.08 9.06
N ALA A 96 -3.65 7.12 9.13
CA ALA A 96 -2.20 6.96 9.14
C ALA A 96 -1.72 6.11 10.32
N GLU A 97 -2.19 6.41 11.54
CA GLU A 97 -1.80 5.64 12.73
C GLU A 97 -2.20 4.16 12.68
N GLN A 98 -3.39 3.86 12.17
CA GLN A 98 -3.84 2.46 12.05
C GLN A 98 -3.00 1.70 11.02
N CYS A 99 -2.69 2.35 9.88
CA CYS A 99 -1.83 1.78 8.87
C CYS A 99 -0.40 1.55 9.37
N GLU A 100 0.16 2.49 10.13
CA GLU A 100 1.47 2.36 10.80
C GLU A 100 1.48 1.17 11.76
N LYS A 101 0.51 1.10 12.69
CA LYS A 101 0.42 0.02 13.69
C LYS A 101 0.30 -1.36 13.04
N ILE A 102 -0.55 -1.51 12.03
CA ILE A 102 -0.72 -2.79 11.32
C ILE A 102 0.56 -3.19 10.60
N MET A 103 1.20 -2.25 9.90
CA MET A 103 2.41 -2.56 9.18
C MET A 103 3.58 -2.90 10.08
N GLU A 104 3.72 -2.25 11.23
CA GLU A 104 4.72 -2.64 12.23
C GLU A 104 4.54 -4.11 12.64
N ARG A 105 3.31 -4.57 12.85
CA ARG A 105 3.03 -5.98 13.18
C ARG A 105 3.33 -6.92 12.02
N ILE A 106 2.96 -6.53 10.80
CA ILE A 106 3.26 -7.31 9.58
C ILE A 106 4.77 -7.48 9.43
N VAL A 107 5.53 -6.39 9.54
CA VAL A 107 6.99 -6.40 9.41
C VAL A 107 7.63 -7.24 10.51
N MET A 108 7.22 -7.06 11.77
CA MET A 108 7.73 -7.85 12.90
C MET A 108 7.48 -9.36 12.76
N SER A 109 6.42 -9.73 12.05
CA SER A 109 6.02 -11.13 11.85
C SER A 109 6.48 -11.69 10.51
N SER A 110 7.14 -10.88 9.68
CA SER A 110 7.63 -11.25 8.35
C SER A 110 9.08 -11.72 8.36
N ASP A 111 9.46 -12.51 7.36
CA ASP A 111 10.85 -12.87 7.11
C ASP A 111 11.49 -11.85 6.17
N ALA A 112 12.51 -11.12 6.63
CA ALA A 112 13.20 -10.11 5.83
C ALA A 112 13.86 -10.67 4.54
N MET A 113 14.07 -11.99 4.45
CA MET A 113 14.61 -12.65 3.26
C MET A 113 13.52 -13.07 2.25
N GLN A 114 12.25 -12.94 2.60
CA GLN A 114 11.13 -13.28 1.72
C GLN A 114 10.51 -12.02 1.14
N LEU A 115 10.08 -12.12 -0.12
CA LEU A 115 9.29 -11.10 -0.78
C LEU A 115 7.82 -11.33 -0.43
N TYR A 116 7.17 -10.29 0.07
CA TYR A 116 5.74 -10.28 0.35
C TYR A 116 5.01 -9.35 -0.62
N GLU A 117 3.81 -9.74 -1.02
CA GLU A 117 2.89 -8.87 -1.75
C GLU A 117 1.82 -8.38 -0.76
N LEU A 118 1.61 -7.07 -0.71
CA LEU A 118 0.64 -6.44 0.16
C LEU A 118 -0.32 -5.62 -0.70
N ASP A 119 -1.60 -5.94 -0.62
CA ASP A 119 -2.65 -5.16 -1.27
C ASP A 119 -3.42 -4.37 -0.21
N ILE A 120 -3.52 -3.05 -0.38
CA ILE A 120 -4.34 -2.17 0.45
C ILE A 120 -5.56 -1.71 -0.36
N LEU A 121 -6.76 -1.93 0.18
CA LEU A 121 -8.00 -1.48 -0.43
C LEU A 121 -8.74 -0.57 0.55
N LEU A 122 -8.90 0.70 0.17
CA LEU A 122 -9.67 1.69 0.91
C LEU A 122 -11.02 1.90 0.21
N TYR A 123 -12.13 1.77 0.94
CA TYR A 123 -13.47 1.89 0.38
C TYR A 123 -14.49 2.38 1.41
N ASP A 124 -15.60 2.92 0.93
CA ASP A 124 -16.72 3.32 1.80
C ASP A 124 -17.45 2.09 2.32
N ALA A 125 -17.73 2.08 3.63
CA ALA A 125 -18.62 1.14 4.27
C ALA A 125 -19.99 1.79 4.54
N ASP A 126 -20.83 1.12 5.33
CA ASP A 126 -22.13 1.69 5.73
C ASP A 126 -21.96 2.86 6.72
N GLN A 127 -22.86 3.85 6.65
CA GLN A 127 -23.01 4.94 7.64
C GLN A 127 -21.78 5.84 7.83
N ASP A 128 -21.27 6.44 6.74
CA ASP A 128 -20.13 7.39 6.76
C ASP A 128 -18.80 6.80 7.26
N MET A 129 -18.72 5.47 7.43
CA MET A 129 -17.50 4.78 7.84
C MET A 129 -16.63 4.44 6.62
N ILE A 130 -15.33 4.44 6.81
CA ILE A 130 -14.34 3.97 5.83
C ILE A 130 -13.73 2.67 6.31
N GLU A 131 -13.54 1.73 5.39
CA GLU A 131 -12.82 0.50 5.66
C GLU A 131 -11.52 0.45 4.87
N VAL A 132 -10.49 -0.07 5.53
CA VAL A 132 -9.19 -0.35 4.93
C VAL A 132 -8.90 -1.85 5.09
N ASP A 133 -8.86 -2.55 3.97
CA ASP A 133 -8.46 -3.95 3.88
C ASP A 133 -6.96 -4.02 3.55
N PHE A 134 -6.22 -4.79 4.33
CA PHE A 134 -4.82 -5.17 4.09
C PHE A 134 -4.78 -6.66 3.78
N THR A 135 -4.40 -7.03 2.58
CA THR A 135 -4.25 -8.42 2.16
C THR A 135 -2.77 -8.71 1.96
N LEU A 136 -2.20 -9.50 2.86
CA LEU A 136 -0.81 -9.93 2.81
C LEU A 136 -0.73 -11.33 2.18
N ASN A 137 -0.08 -11.39 1.03
CA ASN A 137 0.21 -12.60 0.29
C ASN A 137 1.67 -13.01 0.53
N GLY A 138 1.87 -14.11 1.25
CA GLY A 138 3.18 -14.67 1.51
C GLY A 138 3.21 -15.60 2.71
N LYS A 139 4.26 -16.41 2.82
CA LYS A 139 4.38 -17.35 3.94
C LYS A 139 4.80 -16.59 5.20
N ILE A 140 3.85 -16.38 6.11
CA ILE A 140 4.15 -15.81 7.43
C ILE A 140 4.72 -16.94 8.32
N PRO A 141 5.93 -16.79 8.88
CA PRO A 141 6.54 -17.80 9.74
C PRO A 141 5.69 -18.23 10.95
N ASP A 142 5.03 -17.28 11.61
CA ASP A 142 4.17 -17.53 12.77
C ASP A 142 2.86 -16.73 12.68
N VAL A 143 1.88 -17.32 11.98
CA VAL A 143 0.54 -16.73 11.82
C VAL A 143 -0.16 -16.56 13.17
N GLN A 144 0.04 -17.44 14.14
CA GLN A 144 -0.65 -17.34 15.43
C GLN A 144 -0.15 -16.16 16.27
N ALA A 145 1.17 -15.96 16.30
CA ALA A 145 1.75 -14.77 16.93
C ALA A 145 1.32 -13.49 16.22
N PHE A 146 1.27 -13.51 14.88
CA PHE A 146 0.79 -12.38 14.09
C PHE A 146 -0.65 -12.01 14.42
N THR A 147 -1.59 -12.97 14.37
CA THR A 147 -3.01 -12.75 14.68
C THR A 147 -3.19 -12.14 16.06
N LYS A 148 -2.52 -12.70 17.09
CA LYS A 148 -2.56 -12.14 18.45
C LYS A 148 -1.98 -10.73 18.55
N SER A 149 -0.98 -10.40 17.74
CA SER A 149 -0.36 -9.07 17.75
C SER A 149 -1.26 -7.99 17.14
N ILE A 150 -2.14 -8.36 16.20
CA ILE A 150 -3.11 -7.49 15.55
C ILE A 150 -4.40 -7.37 16.40
N GLU A 151 -4.85 -8.44 17.07
CA GLU A 151 -6.00 -8.41 18.00
C GLU A 151 -5.84 -7.38 19.14
N ASN A 152 -4.61 -7.00 19.46
CA ASN A 152 -4.29 -6.00 20.49
C ASN A 152 -4.25 -4.55 19.96
N ILE A 153 -4.51 -4.32 18.66
CA ILE A 153 -4.59 -2.98 18.09
C ILE A 153 -5.95 -2.37 18.43
N VAL A 154 -5.95 -1.11 18.86
CA VAL A 154 -7.18 -0.37 19.21
C VAL A 154 -7.97 -0.07 17.93
N GLY A 155 -9.16 -0.67 17.78
CA GLY A 155 -10.09 -0.47 16.67
C GLY A 155 -10.89 -1.74 16.37
N ASP A 156 -11.97 -1.63 15.59
CA ASP A 156 -12.67 -2.81 15.04
C ASP A 156 -11.81 -3.45 13.94
N VAL A 157 -10.79 -4.21 14.36
CA VAL A 157 -9.91 -4.95 13.46
C VAL A 157 -10.41 -6.38 13.32
N THR A 158 -10.73 -6.79 12.09
CA THR A 158 -11.11 -8.18 11.78
C THR A 158 -9.99 -8.86 11.01
N ILE A 159 -9.63 -10.08 11.42
CA ILE A 159 -8.57 -10.86 10.78
C ILE A 159 -9.17 -12.12 10.17
N GLN A 160 -8.83 -12.39 8.92
CA GLN A 160 -9.13 -13.65 8.24
C GLN A 160 -7.82 -14.25 7.72
N HIS A 161 -7.67 -15.55 7.89
CA HIS A 161 -6.49 -16.28 7.39
C HIS A 161 -6.96 -17.47 6.56
N GLN A 162 -6.46 -17.54 5.32
CA GLN A 162 -6.70 -18.66 4.42
C GLN A 162 -5.40 -19.01 3.71
N ASP A 163 -4.90 -20.24 3.94
CA ASP A 163 -3.66 -20.78 3.37
C ASP A 163 -2.40 -19.91 3.63
N ASN A 164 -1.99 -19.09 2.66
CA ASN A 164 -0.83 -18.17 2.73
C ASN A 164 -1.26 -16.69 2.63
N GLU A 165 -2.56 -16.43 2.74
CA GLU A 165 -3.14 -15.09 2.70
C GLU A 165 -3.60 -14.72 4.11
N VAL A 166 -3.12 -13.59 4.63
CA VAL A 166 -3.74 -12.94 5.79
C VAL A 166 -4.39 -11.65 5.37
N LYS A 167 -5.66 -11.52 5.73
CA LYS A 167 -6.43 -10.30 5.54
C LYS A 167 -6.71 -9.63 6.88
N CYS A 168 -6.31 -8.38 7.03
CA CYS A 168 -6.67 -7.52 8.15
C CYS A 168 -7.58 -6.41 7.66
N ARG A 169 -8.72 -6.21 8.30
CA ARG A 169 -9.68 -5.14 8.01
C ARG A 169 -9.73 -4.18 9.17
N VAL A 170 -9.64 -2.88 8.89
CA VAL A 170 -9.86 -1.81 9.88
C VAL A 170 -11.06 -0.99 9.48
N ARG A 171 -11.94 -0.71 10.42
CA ARG A 171 -13.05 0.24 10.25
C ARG A 171 -12.75 1.55 10.97
N ILE A 172 -12.94 2.66 10.26
CA ILE A 172 -12.68 4.02 10.71
C ILE A 172 -13.96 4.84 10.55
N PRO A 173 -14.41 5.56 11.59
CA PRO A 173 -15.59 6.42 11.53
C PRO A 173 -15.37 7.71 10.75
#